data_AF-A0AAU1VTT7-F1
#
_entry.id   AF-A0AAU1VTT7-F1
#
_cell.length_a   1.000
_cell.length_b   1.000
_cell.length_c   1.000
_cell.angle_alpha   90.00
_cell.angle_beta   90.00
_cell.angle_gamma   90.00
#
_symmetry.space_group_name_H-M   'P 1'
#
loop_
_entity.id
_entity.type
_entity.pdbx_description
1 polymer ?
#
loop_
_entity_poly.entity_id
_entity_poly.type
_entity_poly.pdbx_seq_one_letter_code
_entity_poly.pdbx_strand_id
1 'polypeptide(L)'
;MSDTHAALQDPHGPTAAEPPPDRAPYEALITAVLAWRKPNLTPCDYEQIVLQLTGHARAVAAAIQCRASALPKGDGRGALAEIVLREATARLTAPIEGTARCTQDRARLVRALYERLDRLTEPVPPIRGSVRSASGCDDRQK
;
A
#
# COMPACT_ATOMS: atom_id res chain seq x y z
N MET A 1 40.97 -11.13 -1.70
CA MET A 1 40.21 -10.80 -0.48
C MET A 1 38.76 -10.66 -0.92
N SER A 2 38.00 -11.72 -0.69
CA SER A 2 36.65 -11.87 -1.20
C SER A 2 35.67 -11.59 -0.06
N ASP A 3 34.94 -10.49 -0.15
CA ASP A 3 33.73 -10.30 0.66
C ASP A 3 32.56 -10.10 -0.30
N THR A 4 32.09 -11.23 -0.81
CA THR A 4 30.79 -11.34 -1.44
C THR A 4 29.74 -11.13 -0.35
N HIS A 5 29.23 -9.91 -0.22
CA HIS A 5 28.04 -9.64 0.57
C HIS A 5 26.84 -10.33 -0.08
N ALA A 6 26.68 -11.62 0.20
CA ALA A 6 25.42 -12.32 0.02
C ALA A 6 24.44 -11.70 1.01
N ALA A 7 23.74 -10.64 0.58
CA ALA A 7 22.51 -10.23 1.21
C ALA A 7 21.59 -11.46 1.18
N LEU A 8 21.41 -12.06 2.35
CA LEU A 8 20.51 -13.17 2.58
C LEU A 8 19.09 -12.64 2.34
N GLN A 9 18.66 -12.60 1.08
CA GLN A 9 17.27 -12.46 0.73
C GLN A 9 16.58 -13.71 1.27
N ASP A 10 15.92 -13.58 2.42
CA ASP A 10 15.06 -14.63 2.95
C ASP A 10 13.97 -14.95 1.90
N PRO A 11 13.96 -16.16 1.30
CA PRO A 11 12.93 -16.54 0.34
C PRO A 11 11.57 -16.74 1.01
N HIS A 12 11.50 -16.76 2.34
CA HIS A 12 10.29 -16.76 3.13
C HIS A 12 10.17 -15.41 3.83
N GLY A 13 9.61 -14.42 3.11
CA GLY A 13 9.38 -13.06 3.62
C GLY A 13 8.78 -13.02 5.04
N PRO A 14 8.95 -11.89 5.75
CA PRO A 14 8.75 -11.80 7.19
C PRO A 14 7.44 -12.44 7.65
N THR A 15 7.57 -13.54 8.39
CA THR A 15 6.48 -14.31 9.01
C THR A 15 6.11 -13.71 10.36
N ALA A 16 5.55 -12.52 10.30
CA ALA A 16 4.70 -11.85 11.28
C ALA A 16 4.52 -10.47 10.66
N ALA A 17 3.28 -10.00 10.55
CA ALA A 17 2.96 -8.70 9.96
C ALA A 17 3.92 -7.63 10.50
N GLU A 18 4.96 -7.31 9.73
CA GLU A 18 5.86 -6.22 10.08
C GLU A 18 4.96 -5.00 10.24
N PRO A 19 5.02 -4.31 11.40
CA PRO A 19 4.20 -3.13 11.58
C PRO A 19 4.46 -2.21 10.39
N PRO A 20 3.40 -1.65 9.77
CA PRO A 20 3.61 -0.80 8.61
C PRO A 20 4.64 0.27 8.97
N PRO A 21 5.63 0.51 8.09
CA PRO A 21 6.71 1.45 8.37
C PRO A 21 6.13 2.79 8.82
N ASP A 22 6.77 3.44 9.80
CA ASP A 22 6.24 4.65 10.46
C ASP A 22 5.70 5.64 9.42
N ARG A 23 4.37 5.80 9.42
CA ARG A 23 3.63 6.45 8.35
C ARG A 23 3.72 7.97 8.45
N ALA A 24 3.74 8.51 9.67
CA ALA A 24 3.64 9.93 9.95
C ALA A 24 4.74 10.80 9.29
N PRO A 25 6.05 10.48 9.38
CA PRO A 25 7.09 11.29 8.76
C PRO A 25 6.97 11.29 7.23
N TYR A 26 6.61 10.15 6.63
CA TYR A 26 6.43 10.05 5.19
C TYR A 26 5.17 10.75 4.71
N GLU A 27 4.08 10.77 5.48
CA GLU A 27 2.89 11.57 5.15
C GLU A 27 3.16 13.07 5.17
N ALA A 28 3.93 13.55 6.15
CA ALA A 28 4.37 14.94 6.18
C ALA A 28 5.23 15.27 4.95
N LEU A 29 6.19 14.40 4.60
CA LEU A 29 7.03 14.56 3.42
C LEU A 29 6.21 14.55 2.13
N ILE A 30 5.31 13.59 1.95
CA ILE A 30 4.40 13.50 0.79
C ILE A 30 3.58 14.78 0.66
N THR A 31 3.00 15.25 1.77
CA THR A 31 2.19 16.48 1.78
C THR A 31 3.02 17.68 1.35
N ALA A 32 4.25 17.82 1.87
CA ALA A 32 5.17 18.89 1.48
C ALA A 32 5.56 18.81 0.00
N VAL A 33 5.95 17.63 -0.48
CA VAL A 33 6.34 17.39 -1.88
C VAL A 33 5.20 17.71 -2.85
N LEU A 34 3.98 17.27 -2.53
CA LEU A 34 2.80 17.53 -3.37
C LEU A 34 2.39 19.00 -3.39
N ALA A 35 2.75 19.77 -2.37
CA ALA A 35 2.50 21.22 -2.31
C ALA A 35 3.54 22.06 -3.08
N TRP A 36 4.65 21.46 -3.53
CA TRP A 36 5.70 22.17 -4.26
C TRP A 36 5.18 22.81 -5.55
N ARG A 37 5.55 24.08 -5.75
CA ARG A 37 5.33 24.82 -7.01
C ARG A 37 6.64 25.07 -7.76
N LYS A 38 7.61 25.69 -7.08
CA LYS A 38 8.98 25.94 -7.57
C LYS A 38 9.97 25.79 -6.42
N PRO A 39 10.21 24.56 -5.95
CA PRO A 39 11.16 24.33 -4.87
C PRO A 39 12.58 24.67 -5.33
N ASN A 40 13.38 25.24 -4.42
CA ASN A 40 14.78 25.56 -4.67
C ASN A 40 15.66 24.43 -4.11
N LEU A 41 15.62 23.27 -4.77
CA LEU A 41 16.40 22.08 -4.43
C LEU A 41 17.34 21.73 -5.58
N THR A 42 18.49 21.15 -5.25
CA THR A 42 19.41 20.65 -6.25
C THR A 42 18.89 19.33 -6.86
N PRO A 43 19.36 18.94 -8.07
CA PRO A 43 19.05 17.62 -8.63
C PRO A 43 19.31 16.46 -7.67
N CYS A 44 20.43 16.51 -6.93
CA CYS A 44 20.79 15.49 -5.95
C CYS A 44 19.79 15.41 -4.79
N ASP A 45 19.25 16.55 -4.33
CA ASP A 45 18.23 16.55 -3.27
C ASP A 45 16.94 15.87 -3.74
N TYR A 46 16.51 16.13 -4.99
CA TYR A 46 15.36 15.42 -5.56
C TYR A 46 15.61 13.91 -5.65
N GLU A 47 16.78 13.50 -6.13
CA GLU A 47 17.14 12.08 -6.22
C GLU A 47 17.11 11.40 -4.86
N GLN A 48 17.67 12.04 -3.83
CA GLN A 48 17.62 11.51 -2.46
C GLN A 48 16.18 11.37 -1.97
N ILE A 49 15.32 12.37 -2.18
CA ILE A 49 13.92 12.29 -1.76
C ILE A 49 13.18 11.18 -2.54
N VAL A 50 13.42 11.05 -3.85
CA VAL A 50 12.83 9.97 -4.66
C VAL A 50 13.30 8.60 -4.17
N LEU A 51 14.58 8.44 -3.80
CA LEU A 51 15.11 7.19 -3.24
C LEU A 51 14.43 6.84 -1.92
N GLN A 52 14.28 7.81 -1.01
CA GLN A 52 13.56 7.62 0.26
C GLN A 52 12.11 7.20 0.03
N LEU A 53 11.38 7.91 -0.83
CA LEU A 53 9.99 7.58 -1.17
C LEU A 53 9.88 6.22 -1.86
N THR A 54 10.87 5.82 -2.64
CA THR A 54 10.92 4.52 -3.32
C THR A 54 11.14 3.38 -2.34
N GLY A 55 12.08 3.53 -1.40
CA GLY A 55 12.31 2.56 -0.33
C GLY A 55 11.04 2.35 0.48
N HIS A 56 10.39 3.45 0.87
CA HIS A 56 9.15 3.40 1.63
C HIS A 56 7.98 2.78 0.85
N ALA A 57 7.82 3.13 -0.43
CA ALA A 57 6.81 2.52 -1.28
C ALA A 57 6.95 0.99 -1.37
N ARG A 58 8.19 0.47 -1.42
CA ARG A 58 8.45 -0.97 -1.44
C ARG A 58 8.04 -1.64 -0.12
N ALA A 59 8.34 -1.01 1.01
CA ALA A 59 7.92 -1.51 2.32
C ALA A 59 6.39 -1.54 2.46
N VAL A 60 5.69 -0.48 2.00
CA VAL A 60 4.22 -0.45 1.98
C VAL A 60 3.64 -1.50 1.04
N ALA A 61 4.25 -1.71 -0.14
CA ALA A 61 3.84 -2.74 -1.08
C ALA A 61 3.97 -4.15 -0.48
N ALA A 62 5.06 -4.44 0.24
CA ALA A 62 5.21 -5.68 0.98
C ALA A 62 4.12 -5.87 2.04
N ALA A 63 3.81 -4.82 2.82
CA ALA A 63 2.73 -4.86 3.80
C ALA A 63 1.35 -5.12 3.16
N ILE A 64 1.07 -4.51 2.00
CA ILE A 64 -0.15 -4.78 1.21
C ILE A 64 -0.19 -6.24 0.78
N GLN A 65 0.93 -6.79 0.29
CA GLN A 65 1.02 -8.19 -0.15
C GLN A 65 0.75 -9.16 1.01
N CYS A 66 1.35 -8.93 2.18
CA CYS A 66 1.10 -9.73 3.38
C CYS A 66 -0.37 -9.69 3.83
N ARG A 67 -1.02 -8.50 3.76
CA ARG A 67 -2.45 -8.40 4.11
C ARG A 67 -3.34 -9.05 3.07
N ALA A 68 -3.02 -8.89 1.79
CA ALA A 68 -3.78 -9.49 0.70
C ALA A 68 -3.70 -11.02 0.74
N SER A 69 -2.54 -11.60 1.06
CA SER A 69 -2.37 -13.05 1.17
C SER A 69 -3.07 -13.66 2.39
N ALA A 70 -3.31 -12.87 3.44
CA ALA A 70 -4.07 -13.28 4.62
C ALA A 70 -5.60 -13.25 4.42
N LEU A 71 -6.10 -12.67 3.31
CA LEU A 71 -7.54 -12.63 3.04
C LEU A 71 -8.08 -14.00 2.60
N PRO A 72 -9.36 -14.31 2.91
CA PRO A 72 -10.00 -15.53 2.42
C PRO A 72 -10.00 -15.62 0.89
N LYS A 73 -9.82 -16.83 0.36
CA LYS A 73 -9.95 -17.09 -1.07
C LYS A 73 -11.34 -16.67 -1.55
N GLY A 74 -11.41 -15.81 -2.57
CA GLY A 74 -12.66 -15.25 -3.09
C GLY A 74 -12.99 -13.85 -2.59
N ASP A 75 -12.22 -13.27 -1.66
CA ASP A 75 -12.31 -11.85 -1.35
C ASP A 75 -11.74 -11.05 -2.53
N GLY A 76 -12.62 -10.32 -3.24
CA GLY A 76 -12.24 -9.50 -4.39
C GLY A 76 -11.19 -8.43 -4.08
N ARG A 77 -11.00 -8.09 -2.80
CA ARG A 77 -9.93 -7.17 -2.38
C ARG A 77 -8.54 -7.75 -2.59
N GLY A 78 -8.35 -9.07 -2.49
CA GLY A 78 -7.07 -9.72 -2.76
C GLY A 78 -6.64 -9.54 -4.22
N ALA A 79 -7.53 -9.86 -5.16
CA ALA A 79 -7.26 -9.72 -6.60
C ALA A 79 -6.95 -8.27 -7.00
N LEU A 80 -7.71 -7.30 -6.48
CA LEU A 80 -7.44 -5.87 -6.72
C LEU A 80 -6.12 -5.42 -6.09
N ALA A 81 -5.69 -6.00 -4.96
CA ALA A 81 -4.40 -5.68 -4.37
C ALA A 81 -3.24 -6.14 -5.27
N GLU A 82 -3.31 -7.32 -5.88
CA GLU A 82 -2.28 -7.79 -6.80
C GLU A 82 -2.11 -6.90 -8.03
N ILE A 83 -3.22 -6.40 -8.60
CA ILE A 83 -3.17 -5.47 -9.75
C ILE A 83 -2.44 -4.20 -9.35
N VAL A 84 -2.78 -3.63 -8.20
CA VAL A 84 -2.11 -2.42 -7.67
C VAL A 84 -0.62 -2.68 -7.41
N LEU A 85 -0.25 -3.85 -6.88
CA LEU A 85 1.14 -4.21 -6.65
C LEU A 85 1.95 -4.35 -7.95
N ARG A 86 1.36 -4.95 -9.00
CA ARG A 86 2.00 -5.04 -10.32
C ARG A 86 2.27 -3.65 -10.90
N GLU A 87 1.27 -2.78 -10.87
CA GLU A 87 1.39 -1.39 -11.35
C GLU A 87 2.41 -0.59 -10.52
N ALA A 88 2.38 -0.74 -9.19
CA ALA A 88 3.34 -0.09 -8.31
C ALA A 88 4.77 -0.56 -8.62
N THR A 89 4.98 -1.87 -8.83
CA THR A 89 6.30 -2.43 -9.17
C THR A 89 6.83 -1.85 -10.47
N ALA A 90 6.00 -1.73 -11.51
CA ALA A 90 6.38 -1.11 -12.77
C ALA A 90 6.84 0.34 -12.57
N ARG A 91 6.07 1.14 -11.82
CA ARG A 91 6.40 2.54 -11.52
C ARG A 91 7.65 2.69 -10.64
N LEU A 92 7.88 1.75 -9.72
CA LEU A 92 9.04 1.76 -8.85
C LEU A 92 10.34 1.36 -9.56
N THR A 93 10.22 0.65 -10.67
CA THR A 93 11.35 0.23 -11.53
C THR A 93 11.73 1.31 -12.54
N ALA A 94 10.84 2.28 -12.79
CA ALA A 94 11.15 3.42 -13.66
C ALA A 94 12.37 4.21 -13.13
N PRO A 95 13.24 4.69 -14.04
CA PRO A 95 14.42 5.46 -13.68
C PRO A 95 14.11 6.64 -12.77
N ILE A 96 15.05 6.96 -11.88
CA ILE A 96 14.96 8.11 -10.99
C ILE A 96 15.57 9.30 -11.71
N GLU A 97 14.85 10.41 -11.74
CA GLU A 97 15.31 11.69 -12.28
C GLU A 97 15.38 12.72 -11.14
N GLY A 98 16.42 13.54 -11.12
CA GLY A 98 16.59 14.65 -10.17
C GLY A 98 15.66 15.84 -10.44
N THR A 99 14.35 15.59 -10.53
CA THR A 99 13.33 16.59 -10.82
C THR A 99 12.22 16.61 -9.78
N ALA A 100 11.64 17.80 -9.57
CA ALA A 100 10.46 17.97 -8.73
C ALA A 100 9.28 17.11 -9.20
N ARG A 101 9.11 16.98 -10.52
CA ARG A 101 8.04 16.16 -11.11
C ARG A 101 8.22 14.67 -10.76
N CYS A 102 9.42 14.11 -10.94
CA CYS A 102 9.70 12.72 -10.57
C CYS A 102 9.41 12.47 -9.08
N THR A 103 9.80 13.43 -8.22
CA THR A 103 9.54 13.37 -6.78
C THR A 103 8.04 13.39 -6.47
N GLN A 104 7.27 14.28 -7.12
CA GLN A 104 5.82 14.36 -6.96
C GLN A 104 5.12 13.10 -7.45
N ASP A 105 5.53 12.54 -8.59
CA ASP A 105 4.96 11.30 -9.11
C ASP A 105 5.21 10.12 -8.16
N ARG A 106 6.41 10.05 -7.56
CA ARG A 106 6.71 9.07 -6.52
C ARG A 106 5.88 9.28 -5.25
N ALA A 107 5.68 10.53 -4.81
CA ALA A 107 4.83 10.85 -3.67
C ALA A 107 3.34 10.48 -3.89
N ARG A 108 2.82 10.71 -5.10
CA ARG A 108 1.46 10.28 -5.50
C ARG A 108 1.32 8.76 -5.43
N LEU A 109 2.34 8.02 -5.88
CA LEU A 109 2.36 6.57 -5.79
C LEU A 109 2.29 6.09 -4.34
N VAL A 110 3.12 6.64 -3.44
CA VAL A 110 3.10 6.25 -2.01
C VAL A 110 1.73 6.53 -1.39
N ARG A 111 1.13 7.70 -1.68
CA ARG A 111 -0.22 8.03 -1.21
C ARG A 111 -1.27 7.02 -1.68
N ALA A 112 -1.24 6.64 -2.95
CA ALA A 112 -2.17 5.65 -3.49
C ALA A 112 -1.99 4.26 -2.83
N LEU A 113 -0.77 3.88 -2.49
CA LEU A 113 -0.48 2.64 -1.75
C LEU A 113 -1.04 2.71 -0.32
N TYR A 114 -0.90 3.83 0.39
CA TYR A 114 -1.54 4.01 1.69
C TYR A 114 -3.06 3.89 1.63
N GLU A 115 -3.71 4.58 0.69
CA GLU A 115 -5.16 4.47 0.49
C GLU A 115 -5.58 3.01 0.22
N ARG A 116 -4.74 2.24 -0.48
CA ARG A 116 -5.00 0.83 -0.73
C ARG A 116 -4.86 -0.02 0.53
N LEU A 117 -3.80 0.22 1.32
CA LEU A 117 -3.55 -0.46 2.58
C LEU A 117 -4.69 -0.21 3.59
N ASP A 118 -5.16 1.03 3.66
CA ASP A 118 -6.28 1.43 4.53
C ASP A 118 -7.55 0.66 4.15
N ARG A 119 -7.90 0.59 2.86
CA ARG A 119 -9.08 -0.19 2.38
C ARG A 119 -8.97 -1.70 2.61
N LEU A 120 -7.77 -2.26 2.65
CA LEU A 120 -7.56 -3.68 3.00
C LEU A 120 -7.74 -3.93 4.50
N THR A 121 -7.48 -2.91 5.31
CA THR A 121 -7.56 -2.97 6.77
C THR A 121 -8.94 -2.59 7.29
N GLU A 122 -9.70 -1.85 6.50
CA GLU A 122 -11.06 -1.45 6.85
C GLU A 122 -11.94 -2.70 7.05
N PRO A 123 -12.64 -2.79 8.20
CA PRO A 123 -13.55 -3.89 8.46
C PRO A 123 -14.65 -3.89 7.39
N VAL A 124 -14.93 -5.07 6.81
CA VAL A 124 -16.03 -5.21 5.85
C VAL A 124 -17.32 -4.88 6.60
N PRO A 125 -18.11 -3.89 6.15
CA PRO A 125 -19.39 -3.61 6.78
C PRO A 125 -20.25 -4.87 6.70
N PRO A 126 -20.99 -5.22 7.77
CA PRO A 126 -21.83 -6.40 7.77
C PRO A 126 -22.79 -6.31 6.59
N ILE A 127 -22.80 -7.35 5.75
CA ILE A 127 -23.81 -7.50 4.69
C ILE A 127 -25.16 -7.40 5.41
N ARG A 128 -25.96 -6.39 5.08
CA ARG A 128 -27.35 -6.27 5.58
C ARG A 128 -28.14 -7.45 5.01
N GLY A 129 -28.06 -8.58 5.70
CA GLY A 129 -28.92 -9.72 5.47
C GLY A 129 -30.34 -9.32 5.82
N SER A 130 -31.15 -9.13 4.78
CA SER A 130 -32.53 -9.61 4.68
C SER A 130 -33.14 -10.06 6.01
N VAL A 131 -33.86 -9.15 6.69
CA VAL A 131 -34.89 -9.56 7.65
C VAL A 131 -35.99 -10.20 6.82
N ARG A 132 -35.87 -11.52 6.60
CA ARG A 132 -36.98 -12.33 6.14
C ARG A 132 -37.85 -12.58 7.36
N SER A 133 -38.81 -11.69 7.61
CA SER A 133 -39.90 -11.95 8.55
C SER A 133 -40.69 -13.14 8.03
N ALA A 134 -40.34 -14.33 8.50
CA ALA A 134 -41.23 -15.48 8.48
C ALA A 134 -42.29 -15.25 9.57
N SER A 135 -43.34 -14.51 9.23
CA SER A 135 -44.60 -14.57 9.98
C SER A 135 -45.32 -15.84 9.53
N GLY A 136 -44.91 -16.97 10.07
CA GLY A 136 -45.62 -18.25 9.95
C GLY A 136 -46.83 -18.28 10.88
N CYS A 137 -47.95 -18.66 10.29
CA CYS A 137 -49.21 -19.19 10.84
C CYS A 137 -49.34 -19.29 12.37
N ASP A 138 -50.36 -18.64 12.91
CA ASP A 138 -51.17 -19.26 13.96
C ASP A 138 -52.62 -19.34 13.45
N ASP A 139 -53.04 -20.57 13.21
CA ASP A 139 -54.35 -20.97 12.72
C ASP A 139 -54.85 -22.01 13.74
N ARG A 140 -56.05 -21.76 14.28
CA ARG A 140 -56.87 -22.54 15.24
C ARG A 140 -56.68 -22.32 16.74
N GLN A 141 -57.67 -21.68 17.36
CA GLN A 141 -58.72 -22.36 18.16
C GLN A 141 -59.67 -21.34 18.84
N LYS A 142 -60.91 -21.20 18.36
CA LYS A 142 -62.15 -21.75 18.96
C LYS A 142 -63.39 -21.31 18.17
#